data_AF-A0A7W1QLS1-F1
#
_entry.id   AF-A0A7W1QLS1-F1
#
_cell.length_a   1.000
_cell.length_b   1.000
_cell.length_c   1.000
_cell.angle_alpha   90.00
_cell.angle_beta   90.00
_cell.angle_gamma   90.00
#
_symmetry.space_group_name_H-M   'P 1'
#
loop_
_entity.id
_entity.type
_entity.pdbx_description
1 polymer ?
#
loop_
_entity_poly.entity_id
_entity_poly.type
_entity_poly.pdbx_seq_one_letter_code
_entity_poly.pdbx_strand_id
1 'polypeptide(L)'
;MATTTAQPARPVIVQCPFCSAANRVDLTRLASGPKCAKCGKPFRLDRPQKVTDKDFDRTIAGSSVPVLVDFYADWCGPCKAMAPTLDELAKKRAGEALVVKLDTEANPLTASRFGIRGIPTVIAFERGKEKGRHVGLADLKVLEGLVSG
;
A
#
# COMPACT_ATOMS: atom_id res chain seq x y z
N MET A 1 -29.43 -13.66 -20.35
CA MET A 1 -28.94 -12.40 -19.76
C MET A 1 -28.21 -12.77 -18.48
N ALA A 2 -26.87 -12.71 -18.47
CA ALA A 2 -26.10 -13.07 -17.29
C ALA A 2 -26.32 -11.98 -16.22
N THR A 3 -26.94 -12.35 -15.11
CA THR A 3 -27.00 -11.52 -13.91
C THR A 3 -25.57 -11.30 -13.42
N THR A 4 -25.04 -10.11 -13.65
CA THR A 4 -23.79 -9.65 -13.03
C THR A 4 -24.05 -9.53 -11.53
N THR A 5 -23.67 -10.55 -10.76
CA THR A 5 -23.61 -10.43 -9.30
C THR A 5 -22.60 -9.33 -8.98
N ALA A 6 -23.07 -8.24 -8.36
CA ALA A 6 -22.19 -7.14 -7.96
C ALA A 6 -21.15 -7.67 -6.96
N GLN A 7 -19.87 -7.51 -7.29
CA GLN A 7 -18.76 -7.90 -6.42
C GLN A 7 -18.79 -7.04 -5.14
N PRO A 8 -18.57 -7.59 -3.94
CA PRO A 8 -18.60 -6.80 -2.71
C PRO A 8 -17.51 -5.71 -2.75
N ALA A 9 -17.88 -4.50 -2.32
CA ALA A 9 -16.98 -3.34 -2.35
C ALA A 9 -15.70 -3.60 -1.55
N ARG A 10 -14.58 -3.04 -2.04
CA ARG A 10 -13.25 -3.18 -1.43
C ARG A 10 -12.68 -1.80 -1.08
N PRO A 11 -13.22 -1.12 -0.05
CA PRO A 11 -12.76 0.21 0.32
C PRO A 11 -11.34 0.21 0.88
N VAL A 12 -10.53 1.16 0.44
CA VAL A 12 -9.22 1.50 1.02
C VAL A 12 -9.17 2.97 1.40
N ILE A 13 -8.31 3.31 2.36
CA ILE A 13 -8.02 4.69 2.71
C ILE A 13 -6.65 5.08 2.17
N VAL A 14 -6.63 6.09 1.30
CA VAL A 14 -5.41 6.60 0.68
C VAL A 14 -5.33 8.12 0.83
N GLN A 15 -4.13 8.62 1.09
CA GLN A 15 -3.87 10.06 1.09
C GLN A 15 -3.60 10.54 -0.33
N CYS A 16 -4.22 11.65 -0.73
CA CYS A 16 -3.97 12.26 -2.02
C CYS A 16 -2.53 12.80 -2.08
N PRO A 17 -1.69 12.37 -3.04
CA PRO A 17 -0.30 12.84 -3.13
C PRO A 17 -0.18 14.32 -3.55
N PHE A 18 -1.28 14.97 -3.90
CA PHE A 18 -1.29 16.35 -4.39
C PHE A 18 -1.84 17.38 -3.40
N CYS A 19 -2.80 17.00 -2.56
CA CYS A 19 -3.45 17.93 -1.62
C CYS A 19 -3.58 17.37 -0.20
N SER A 20 -3.02 16.18 0.04
CA SER A 20 -2.99 15.47 1.33
C SER A 20 -4.35 15.14 1.94
N ALA A 21 -5.45 15.27 1.18
CA ALA A 21 -6.75 14.83 1.63
C ALA A 21 -6.80 13.31 1.74
N ALA A 22 -7.32 12.79 2.86
CA ALA A 22 -7.68 11.38 2.98
C ALA A 22 -8.89 11.09 2.08
N ASN A 23 -8.83 10.00 1.33
CA ASN A 23 -9.90 9.57 0.43
C ASN A 23 -10.21 8.11 0.69
N ARG A 24 -11.50 7.76 0.66
CA ARG A 24 -11.98 6.39 0.62
C ARG A 24 -12.17 6.00 -0.84
N VAL A 25 -11.38 5.06 -1.34
CA VAL A 25 -11.43 4.59 -2.73
C VAL A 25 -11.89 3.14 -2.73
N ASP A 26 -12.82 2.80 -3.62
CA ASP A 26 -13.30 1.43 -3.78
C ASP A 26 -12.53 0.73 -4.90
N LEU A 27 -11.73 -0.27 -4.53
CA LEU A 27 -10.84 -0.97 -5.45
C LEU A 27 -11.59 -1.80 -6.50
N THR A 28 -12.87 -2.11 -6.28
CA THR A 28 -13.70 -2.78 -7.32
C THR A 28 -14.01 -1.86 -8.51
N ARG A 29 -13.77 -0.54 -8.36
CA ARG A 29 -14.07 0.49 -9.35
C ARG A 29 -12.82 1.21 -9.88
N LEU A 30 -11.64 0.58 -9.83
CA LEU A 30 -10.41 1.19 -10.34
C LEU A 30 -10.50 1.59 -11.83
N ALA A 31 -11.19 0.80 -12.64
CA ALA A 31 -11.38 1.06 -14.06
C ALA A 31 -12.12 2.38 -14.36
N SER A 32 -12.92 2.90 -13.41
CA SER A 32 -13.61 4.19 -13.58
C SER A 32 -12.68 5.40 -13.37
N GLY A 33 -11.40 5.18 -13.04
CA GLY A 33 -10.43 6.25 -12.84
C GLY A 33 -10.74 7.12 -11.62
N PRO A 34 -10.64 6.57 -10.39
CA PRO A 34 -10.98 7.30 -9.17
C PRO A 34 -10.16 8.60 -9.04
N LYS A 35 -10.82 9.66 -8.60
CA LYS A 35 -10.23 10.99 -8.40
C LYS A 35 -10.33 11.40 -6.93
N CYS A 36 -9.43 12.27 -6.50
CA CYS A 36 -9.52 12.90 -5.20
C CYS A 36 -10.77 13.77 -5.11
N ALA A 37 -11.59 13.54 -4.07
CA ALA A 37 -12.82 14.31 -3.84
C ALA A 37 -12.54 15.80 -3.55
N LYS A 38 -11.35 16.15 -3.05
CA LYS A 38 -10.98 17.52 -2.73
C LYS A 38 -10.41 18.29 -3.93
N CYS A 39 -9.47 17.72 -4.67
CA CYS A 39 -8.73 18.44 -5.71
C CYS A 39 -8.90 17.89 -7.14
N GLY A 40 -9.74 16.85 -7.33
CA GLY A 40 -10.07 16.29 -8.65
C GLY A 40 -8.95 15.52 -9.36
N LYS A 41 -7.73 15.49 -8.82
CA LYS A 41 -6.59 14.77 -9.42
C LYS A 41 -6.76 13.25 -9.31
N PRO A 42 -6.25 12.48 -10.28
CA PRO A 42 -6.46 11.03 -10.34
C PRO A 42 -5.67 10.30 -9.24
N PHE A 43 -6.25 9.22 -8.73
CA PHE A 43 -5.53 8.20 -7.96
C PHE A 43 -5.01 7.12 -8.89
N ARG A 44 -3.72 6.81 -8.75
CA ARG A 44 -3.06 5.73 -9.47
C ARG A 44 -2.67 4.67 -8.45
N LEU A 45 -3.57 3.72 -8.20
CA LEU A 45 -3.41 2.67 -7.17
C LEU A 45 -2.77 1.38 -7.73
N ASP A 46 -2.21 1.46 -8.94
CA ASP A 46 -1.42 0.44 -9.63
C ASP A 46 0.08 0.54 -9.29
N ARG A 47 0.44 1.24 -8.21
CA ARG A 47 1.83 1.47 -7.75
C ARG A 47 1.84 1.78 -6.25
N PRO A 48 2.99 1.68 -5.55
CA PRO A 48 3.10 2.02 -4.14
C PRO A 48 2.70 3.46 -3.85
N GLN A 49 1.76 3.67 -2.92
CA GLN A 49 1.37 5.00 -2.44
C GLN A 49 2.24 5.43 -1.26
N LYS A 50 2.65 6.69 -1.20
CA LYS A 50 3.38 7.21 -0.05
C LYS A 50 2.44 7.38 1.14
N VAL A 51 2.85 6.86 2.30
CA VAL A 51 2.22 7.10 3.60
C VAL A 51 3.24 7.73 4.55
N THR A 52 2.74 8.30 5.64
CA THR A 52 3.47 9.06 6.65
C THR A 52 3.01 8.67 8.05
N ASP A 53 3.71 9.15 9.07
CA ASP A 53 3.30 8.98 10.47
C ASP A 53 1.85 9.46 10.75
N LYS A 54 1.34 10.43 9.96
CA LYS A 54 0.01 11.04 10.19
C LYS A 54 -1.16 10.20 9.67
N ASP A 55 -0.95 9.42 8.62
CA ASP A 55 -2.00 8.72 7.88
C ASP A 55 -1.85 7.19 7.90
N PHE A 56 -0.69 6.67 8.31
CA PHE A 56 -0.38 5.25 8.33
C PHE A 56 -1.48 4.38 8.95
N ASP A 57 -1.86 4.65 10.21
CA ASP A 57 -2.85 3.84 10.93
C ASP A 57 -4.21 3.83 10.25
N ARG A 58 -4.60 5.00 9.70
CA ARG A 58 -5.87 5.13 8.98
C ARG A 58 -5.86 4.28 7.71
N THR A 59 -4.73 4.23 7.01
CA THR A 59 -4.58 3.42 5.80
C THR A 59 -4.61 1.93 6.12
N ILE A 60 -3.84 1.45 7.09
CA ILE A 60 -3.77 0.00 7.39
C ILE A 60 -5.03 -0.53 8.09
N ALA A 61 -5.69 0.27 8.93
CA ALA A 61 -6.91 -0.15 9.65
C ALA A 61 -8.19 0.10 8.85
N GLY A 62 -8.23 1.17 8.04
CA GLY A 62 -9.40 1.56 7.26
C GLY A 62 -9.55 0.84 5.92
N SER A 63 -8.59 0.01 5.54
CA SER A 63 -8.61 -0.76 4.30
C SER A 63 -9.18 -2.16 4.51
N SER A 64 -10.11 -2.56 3.64
CA SER A 64 -10.76 -3.87 3.70
C SER A 64 -9.96 -5.00 3.04
N VAL A 65 -8.90 -4.65 2.31
CA VAL A 65 -7.98 -5.55 1.62
C VAL A 65 -6.62 -5.58 2.35
N PRO A 66 -5.76 -6.57 2.09
CA PRO A 66 -4.38 -6.55 2.55
C PRO A 66 -3.66 -5.26 2.12
N VAL A 67 -2.88 -4.70 3.04
CA VAL A 67 -2.01 -3.54 2.80
C VAL A 67 -0.56 -3.96 2.98
N LEU A 68 0.23 -3.94 1.92
CA LEU A 68 1.67 -4.11 1.99
C LEU A 68 2.35 -2.77 2.18
N VAL A 69 3.23 -2.68 3.16
CA VAL A 69 4.04 -1.49 3.44
C VAL A 69 5.49 -1.82 3.18
N ASP A 70 6.10 -1.13 2.22
CA ASP A 70 7.56 -1.06 2.03
C ASP A 70 8.16 0.03 2.95
N PHE A 71 8.89 -0.39 3.97
CA PHE A 71 9.69 0.49 4.81
C PHE A 71 11.07 0.67 4.18
N TYR A 72 11.36 1.89 3.73
CA TYR A 72 12.52 2.20 2.89
C TYR A 72 13.22 3.50 3.32
N ALA A 73 14.29 3.87 2.60
CA ALA A 73 14.89 5.21 2.62
C ALA A 73 15.43 5.56 1.22
N ASP A 74 15.50 6.84 0.88
CA ASP A 74 15.88 7.30 -0.48
C ASP A 74 17.35 7.03 -0.83
N TRP A 75 18.24 6.88 0.14
CA TRP A 75 19.66 6.56 -0.07
C TRP A 75 19.93 5.04 -0.16
N CYS A 76 18.97 4.20 0.23
CA CYS A 76 19.14 2.76 0.34
C CYS A 76 19.21 2.06 -1.02
N GLY A 77 20.39 1.55 -1.40
CA GLY A 77 20.62 0.81 -2.65
C GLY A 77 19.70 -0.39 -2.83
N PRO A 78 19.63 -1.34 -1.87
CA PRO A 78 18.71 -2.48 -1.95
C PRO A 78 17.23 -2.07 -2.08
N CYS A 79 16.81 -0.98 -1.42
CA CYS A 79 15.44 -0.47 -1.52
C CYS A 79 15.14 0.00 -2.96
N LYS A 80 16.07 0.71 -3.60
CA LYS A 80 15.95 1.10 -5.02
C LYS A 80 15.86 -0.12 -5.94
N ALA A 81 16.62 -1.18 -5.63
CA ALA A 81 16.58 -2.43 -6.40
C ALA A 81 15.25 -3.18 -6.26
N MET A 82 14.58 -3.08 -5.10
CA MET A 82 13.28 -3.73 -4.85
C MET A 82 12.08 -2.94 -5.38
N ALA A 83 12.22 -1.63 -5.56
CA ALA A 83 11.13 -0.75 -5.97
C ALA A 83 10.38 -1.20 -7.25
N PRO A 84 11.06 -1.66 -8.32
CA PRO A 84 10.38 -2.19 -9.51
C PRO A 84 9.52 -3.44 -9.22
N THR A 85 9.96 -4.29 -8.30
CA THR A 85 9.21 -5.49 -7.89
C THR A 85 7.94 -5.12 -7.13
N LEU A 86 8.00 -4.10 -6.28
CA LEU A 86 6.83 -3.54 -5.60
C LEU A 86 5.86 -2.85 -6.56
N ASP A 87 6.37 -2.14 -7.57
CA ASP A 87 5.55 -1.60 -8.67
C ASP A 87 4.84 -2.71 -9.44
N GLU A 88 5.53 -3.81 -9.75
CA GLU A 88 4.93 -4.97 -10.43
C GLU A 88 3.84 -5.63 -9.56
N LEU A 89 4.11 -5.82 -8.28
CA LEU A 89 3.14 -6.36 -7.33
C LEU A 89 1.88 -5.50 -7.26
N ALA A 90 2.04 -4.18 -7.14
CA ALA A 90 0.92 -3.24 -7.06
C ALA A 90 0.05 -3.28 -8.33
N LYS A 91 0.65 -3.47 -9.51
CA LYS A 91 -0.08 -3.67 -10.77
C LYS A 91 -0.82 -5.00 -10.79
N LYS A 92 -0.13 -6.10 -10.46
CA LYS A 92 -0.70 -7.46 -10.48
C LYS A 92 -1.84 -7.64 -9.48
N ARG A 93 -1.76 -7.00 -8.31
CA ARG A 93 -2.76 -7.07 -7.25
C ARG A 93 -3.67 -5.84 -7.19
N ALA A 94 -3.69 -5.03 -8.26
CA ALA A 94 -4.62 -3.91 -8.36
C ALA A 94 -6.06 -4.42 -8.25
N GLY A 95 -6.82 -3.91 -7.29
CA GLY A 95 -8.17 -4.42 -7.01
C GLY A 95 -8.26 -5.36 -5.81
N GLU A 96 -7.14 -6.00 -5.45
CA GLU A 96 -7.08 -7.09 -4.46
C GLU A 96 -6.24 -6.75 -3.23
N ALA A 97 -5.20 -5.94 -3.39
CA ALA A 97 -4.36 -5.44 -2.32
C ALA A 97 -3.98 -3.97 -2.56
N LEU A 98 -3.58 -3.28 -1.49
CA LEU A 98 -2.99 -1.95 -1.56
C LEU A 98 -1.49 -2.05 -1.25
N VAL A 99 -0.65 -1.50 -2.11
CA VAL A 99 0.78 -1.35 -1.81
C VAL A 99 1.05 0.10 -1.44
N VAL A 100 1.76 0.29 -0.34
CA VAL A 100 2.20 1.59 0.17
C VAL A 100 3.68 1.54 0.52
N LYS A 101 4.29 2.72 0.66
CA LYS A 101 5.68 2.89 1.05
C LYS A 101 5.82 3.97 2.10
N LEU A 102 6.65 3.70 3.10
CA LEU A 102 6.96 4.61 4.19
C LEU A 102 8.47 4.83 4.26
N ASP A 103 8.86 6.08 4.11
CA ASP A 103 10.24 6.51 4.28
C ASP A 103 10.55 6.56 5.78
N THR A 104 11.46 5.70 6.22
CA THR A 104 11.80 5.52 7.64
C THR A 104 12.56 6.70 8.24
N GLU A 105 13.26 7.51 7.43
CA GLU A 105 13.94 8.72 7.92
C GLU A 105 12.95 9.86 8.12
N ALA A 106 12.00 10.00 7.20
CA ALA A 106 10.97 11.03 7.29
C ALA A 106 9.85 10.69 8.30
N ASN A 107 9.73 9.42 8.68
CA ASN A 107 8.63 8.90 9.53
C ASN A 107 9.15 7.98 10.65
N PRO A 108 9.98 8.52 11.56
CA PRO A 108 10.67 7.71 12.57
C PRO A 108 9.74 7.14 13.63
N LEU A 109 8.56 7.74 13.87
CA LEU A 109 7.62 7.26 14.88
C LEU A 109 7.03 5.91 14.47
N THR A 110 6.57 5.79 13.23
CA THR A 110 6.04 4.53 12.71
C THR A 110 7.14 3.49 12.55
N ALA A 111 8.32 3.88 12.04
CA ALA A 111 9.46 2.98 11.92
C ALA A 111 9.87 2.40 13.28
N SER A 112 9.95 3.24 14.32
CA SER A 112 10.25 2.80 15.69
C SER A 112 9.16 1.88 16.24
N ARG A 113 7.88 2.25 16.09
CA ARG A 113 6.73 1.48 16.59
C ARG A 113 6.69 0.05 16.04
N PHE A 114 7.04 -0.17 14.78
CA PHE A 114 7.08 -1.50 14.17
C PHE A 114 8.44 -2.21 14.29
N GLY A 115 9.40 -1.59 14.98
CA GLY A 115 10.71 -2.16 15.22
C GLY A 115 11.51 -2.36 13.93
N ILE A 116 11.44 -1.40 13.00
CA ILE A 116 12.21 -1.47 11.75
C ILE A 116 13.69 -1.26 12.06
N ARG A 117 14.47 -2.33 11.98
CA ARG A 117 15.92 -2.36 12.27
C ARG A 117 16.80 -2.49 11.03
N GLY A 118 16.18 -2.76 9.87
CA GLY A 118 16.86 -2.90 8.59
C GLY A 118 15.89 -2.59 7.45
N ILE A 119 16.42 -2.07 6.36
CA ILE A 119 15.64 -1.72 5.17
C ILE A 119 16.25 -2.36 3.90
N PRO A 120 15.43 -2.74 2.92
CA PRO A 120 13.98 -2.65 2.96
C PRO A 120 13.38 -3.70 3.91
N THR A 121 12.26 -3.34 4.55
CA THR A 121 11.42 -4.29 5.28
C THR A 121 10.01 -4.17 4.71
N VAL A 122 9.38 -5.28 4.37
CA VAL A 122 7.98 -5.30 3.91
C VAL A 122 7.11 -5.95 4.98
N ILE A 123 6.02 -5.29 5.35
CA ILE A 123 5.04 -5.82 6.30
C ILE A 123 3.66 -5.83 5.65
N ALA A 124 2.95 -6.96 5.76
CA ALA A 124 1.57 -7.09 5.37
C ALA A 124 0.63 -6.86 6.55
N PHE A 125 -0.38 -6.03 6.33
CA PHE A 125 -1.43 -5.74 7.30
C PHE A 125 -2.80 -6.11 6.76
N GLU A 126 -3.67 -6.57 7.64
CA GLU A 126 -5.10 -6.68 7.38
C GLU A 126 -5.88 -6.10 8.54
N ARG A 127 -6.74 -5.11 8.26
CA ARG A 127 -7.56 -4.42 9.27
C ARG A 127 -6.70 -3.97 10.47
N GLY A 128 -5.55 -3.37 10.17
CA GLY A 128 -4.61 -2.82 11.14
C GLY A 128 -3.74 -3.84 11.86
N LYS A 129 -3.91 -5.15 11.59
CA LYS A 129 -3.13 -6.22 12.22
C LYS A 129 -2.05 -6.71 11.28
N GLU A 130 -0.83 -6.82 11.77
CA GLU A 130 0.25 -7.46 11.03
C GLU A 130 -0.04 -8.94 10.79
N LYS A 131 0.11 -9.40 9.54
CA LYS A 131 -0.08 -10.79 9.12
C LYS A 131 1.20 -11.50 8.74
N GLY A 132 2.21 -10.74 8.31
CA GLY A 132 3.52 -11.28 7.98
C GLY A 132 4.49 -10.17 7.65
N ARG A 133 5.79 -10.48 7.71
CA ARG A 133 6.85 -9.54 7.34
C ARG A 133 8.00 -10.27 6.65
N HIS A 134 8.72 -9.53 5.82
CA HIS A 134 9.98 -9.94 5.20
C HIS A 134 11.02 -8.83 5.37
N VAL A 135 12.26 -9.20 5.67
CA VAL A 135 13.37 -8.26 5.85
C VAL A 135 14.42 -8.50 4.78
N GLY A 136 14.88 -7.43 4.14
CA GLY A 136 15.84 -7.46 3.05
C GLY A 136 15.19 -7.56 1.68
N LEU A 137 16.04 -7.70 0.66
CA LEU A 137 15.62 -7.80 -0.73
C LEU A 137 14.71 -9.02 -0.94
N ALA A 138 13.66 -8.87 -1.74
CA ALA A 138 12.70 -9.91 -2.07
C ALA A 138 12.36 -9.88 -3.56
N ASP A 139 12.12 -11.06 -4.12
CA ASP A 139 11.49 -11.17 -5.43
C ASP A 139 9.97 -11.08 -5.33
N LEU A 140 9.30 -11.06 -6.48
CA LEU A 140 7.85 -10.93 -6.52
C LEU A 140 7.14 -12.09 -5.79
N LYS A 141 7.64 -13.32 -5.93
CA LYS A 141 7.00 -14.52 -5.36
C LYS A 141 6.98 -14.44 -3.83
N VAL A 142 8.08 -14.00 -3.22
CA VAL A 142 8.15 -13.77 -1.77
C VAL A 142 7.12 -12.74 -1.34
N LEU A 143 7.02 -11.61 -2.05
CA LEU A 143 6.09 -10.53 -1.71
C LEU A 143 4.62 -10.94 -1.90
N GLU A 144 4.32 -11.72 -2.94
CA GLU A 144 2.98 -12.29 -3.16
C GLU A 144 2.55 -13.24 -2.04
N GLY A 145 3.50 -13.99 -1.47
CA GLY A 145 3.25 -14.85 -0.31
C GLY A 145 2.72 -14.10 0.91
N LEU A 146 3.03 -12.81 1.07
CA LEU A 146 2.58 -11.99 2.19
C LEU A 146 1.12 -11.51 2.05
N VAL A 147 0.54 -11.52 0.85
CA VAL A 147 -0.86 -11.07 0.58
C VAL A 147 -1.84 -12.21 0.30
N SER A 148 -1.37 -13.46 0.25
CA SER A 148 -2.15 -14.61 -0.20
C SER A 148 -2.76 -15.43 0.95
N GLY A 149 -2.85 -14.85 2.15
CA GLY A 149 -3.33 -15.49 3.38
C GLY A 149 -4.83 -15.36 3.61
#